data_AF-A0A923YKJ4-F1
#
_entry.id   AF-A0A923YKJ4-F1
#
_cell.length_a   1.000
_cell.length_b   1.000
_cell.length_c   1.000
_cell.angle_alpha   90.00
_cell.angle_beta   90.00
_cell.angle_gamma   90.00
#
_symmetry.space_group_name_H-M   'P 1'
#
loop_
_entity.id
_entity.type
_entity.pdbx_description
1 polymer ?
#
loop_
_entity_poly.entity_id
_entity_poly.type
_entity_poly.pdbx_seq_one_letter_code
_entity_poly.pdbx_strand_id
1 'polypeptide(L)'
;VALTGASPWTLTYAIDGVNQTSIAGITSNPYTITSAIGAHTYTLVSVSNVTSAGCANGTSGTATITVNPNAPVGHDATFLPGNAANLSVDNAGGTFNWFTTATGSISVNSTSTYSPTLTTTTTFYVQHVDGNGDTSCTRTPVTALLIVPTVPLFIPNLMTPNNDGKNDRFEILGLPDGSTLGVYNRWGNAVYQSDNYNNQWAAENISAGVYYYDLKLRNGEVYKGWLQIIW
;
A
#
# COMPACT_ATOMS: atom_id res chain seq x y z
N VAL A 1 -36.20 14.66 -6.15
CA VAL A 1 -37.40 15.02 -6.95
C VAL A 1 -37.68 16.51 -6.76
N ALA A 2 -37.66 17.28 -7.84
CA ALA A 2 -38.11 18.68 -7.81
C ALA A 2 -39.63 18.71 -8.02
N LEU A 3 -40.35 19.33 -7.09
CA LEU A 3 -41.80 19.46 -7.08
C LEU A 3 -42.16 20.92 -7.35
N THR A 4 -43.21 21.14 -8.13
CA THR A 4 -43.77 22.48 -8.40
C THR A 4 -45.23 22.54 -7.97
N GLY A 5 -45.75 23.75 -7.73
CA GLY A 5 -47.12 23.97 -7.24
C GLY A 5 -47.18 24.27 -5.73
N ALA A 6 -48.39 24.21 -5.16
CA ALA A 6 -48.58 24.40 -3.72
C ALA A 6 -48.27 23.10 -2.94
N SER A 7 -47.80 23.25 -1.71
CA SER A 7 -47.62 22.14 -0.76
C SER A 7 -48.84 22.05 0.17
N PRO A 8 -49.09 20.91 0.84
CA PRO A 8 -48.28 19.68 0.86
C PRO A 8 -48.59 18.68 -0.28
N TRP A 9 -47.54 18.08 -0.83
CA TRP A 9 -47.65 17.08 -1.91
C TRP A 9 -47.81 15.65 -1.37
N THR A 10 -48.47 14.81 -2.18
CA THR A 10 -48.45 13.35 -2.07
C THR A 10 -47.83 12.75 -3.31
N LEU A 11 -46.82 11.88 -3.14
CA LEU A 11 -46.00 11.28 -4.19
C LEU A 11 -46.12 9.76 -4.16
N THR A 12 -46.35 9.14 -5.32
CA THR A 12 -46.22 7.68 -5.52
C THR A 12 -45.20 7.43 -6.62
N TYR A 13 -44.30 6.48 -6.40
CA TYR A 13 -43.28 6.08 -7.37
C TYR A 13 -43.12 4.56 -7.37
N ALA A 14 -42.48 4.04 -8.40
CA ALA A 14 -42.10 2.64 -8.49
C ALA A 14 -40.57 2.52 -8.55
N ILE A 15 -40.03 1.46 -7.94
CA ILE A 15 -38.64 1.05 -8.07
C ILE A 15 -38.66 -0.25 -8.86
N ASP A 16 -37.98 -0.28 -10.00
CA ASP A 16 -37.89 -1.44 -10.89
C ASP A 16 -39.28 -2.01 -11.28
N GLY A 17 -40.24 -1.10 -11.48
CA GLY A 17 -41.63 -1.44 -11.83
C GLY A 17 -42.52 -1.84 -10.65
N VAL A 18 -41.99 -1.92 -9.43
CA VAL A 18 -42.75 -2.21 -8.21
C VAL A 18 -43.18 -0.93 -7.50
N ASN A 19 -44.48 -0.70 -7.41
CA ASN A 19 -45.06 0.47 -6.74
C ASN A 19 -44.67 0.51 -5.26
N GLN A 20 -44.17 1.67 -4.82
CA GLN A 20 -43.87 1.97 -3.44
C GLN A 20 -45.07 2.60 -2.73
N THR A 21 -45.06 2.58 -1.41
CA THR A 21 -46.08 3.26 -0.59
C THR A 21 -46.07 4.77 -0.87
N SER A 22 -47.26 5.35 -1.02
CA SER A 22 -47.40 6.80 -1.23
C SER A 22 -46.87 7.60 -0.05
N ILE A 23 -46.07 8.61 -0.35
CA ILE A 23 -45.50 9.54 0.62
C ILE A 23 -46.38 10.80 0.62
N ALA A 24 -47.12 11.03 1.70
CA ALA A 24 -47.99 12.19 1.86
C ALA A 24 -47.34 13.28 2.74
N GLY A 25 -47.85 14.51 2.65
CA GLY A 25 -47.45 15.59 3.56
C GLY A 25 -46.12 16.27 3.23
N ILE A 26 -45.61 16.12 2.01
CA ILE A 26 -44.31 16.69 1.62
C ILE A 26 -44.44 18.22 1.56
N THR A 27 -43.65 18.95 2.36
CA THR A 27 -43.65 20.43 2.40
C THR A 27 -42.34 21.06 1.90
N SER A 28 -41.29 20.27 1.75
CA SER A 28 -39.97 20.71 1.28
C SER A 28 -39.74 20.35 -0.19
N ASN A 29 -39.07 21.24 -0.92
CA ASN A 29 -38.64 21.04 -2.31
C ASN A 29 -37.17 21.47 -2.47
N PRO A 30 -36.28 20.63 -3.03
CA PRO A 30 -36.52 19.26 -3.53
C PRO A 30 -36.78 18.22 -2.43
N TYR A 31 -37.55 17.18 -2.76
CA TYR A 31 -37.73 16.00 -1.91
C TYR A 31 -36.73 14.91 -2.28
N THR A 32 -36.05 14.34 -1.29
CA THR A 32 -35.02 13.31 -1.50
C THR A 32 -35.59 11.91 -1.29
N ILE A 33 -35.35 11.03 -2.26
CA ILE A 33 -35.61 9.59 -2.14
C ILE A 33 -34.24 8.92 -1.95
N THR A 34 -34.10 8.11 -0.90
CA THR A 34 -32.90 7.30 -0.68
C THR A 34 -32.96 6.03 -1.51
N SER A 35 -31.90 5.76 -2.27
CA SER A 35 -31.73 4.51 -3.02
C SER A 35 -30.82 3.56 -2.26
N ALA A 36 -31.10 2.26 -2.36
CA ALA A 36 -30.13 1.22 -2.01
C ALA A 36 -28.97 1.22 -3.03
N ILE A 37 -27.86 0.59 -2.65
CA ILE A 37 -26.76 0.23 -3.57
C ILE A 37 -27.33 -0.71 -4.63
N GLY A 38 -27.01 -0.43 -5.89
CA GLY A 38 -27.65 -1.10 -7.02
C GLY A 38 -27.97 -0.15 -8.17
N ALA A 39 -28.07 -0.70 -9.38
CA ALA A 39 -28.78 -0.06 -10.49
C ALA A 39 -30.30 -0.21 -10.34
N HIS A 40 -31.00 0.91 -10.18
CA HIS A 40 -32.44 0.95 -9.99
C HIS A 40 -33.12 1.95 -10.94
N THR A 41 -34.28 1.58 -11.47
CA THR A 41 -35.14 2.47 -12.26
C THR A 41 -36.26 3.03 -11.41
N TYR A 42 -36.24 4.35 -11.21
CA TYR A 42 -37.29 5.07 -10.50
C TYR A 42 -38.29 5.65 -11.50
N THR A 43 -39.54 5.22 -11.37
CA THR A 43 -40.65 5.70 -12.20
C THR A 43 -41.62 6.51 -11.36
N LEU A 44 -41.87 7.76 -11.74
CA LEU A 44 -42.93 8.55 -11.12
C LEU A 44 -44.30 7.99 -11.53
N VAL A 45 -45.08 7.53 -10.55
CA VAL A 45 -46.40 6.92 -10.78
C VAL A 45 -47.49 7.98 -10.64
N SER A 46 -47.43 8.81 -9.58
CA SER A 46 -48.37 9.91 -9.40
C SER A 46 -47.83 10.99 -8.47
N VAL A 47 -48.27 12.22 -8.69
CA VAL A 47 -48.07 13.35 -7.76
C VAL A 47 -49.39 14.11 -7.63
N SER A 48 -49.74 14.51 -6.41
CA SER A 48 -50.93 15.30 -6.11
C SER A 48 -50.66 16.30 -4.98
N ASN A 49 -51.51 17.33 -4.83
CA ASN A 49 -51.49 18.28 -3.71
C ASN A 49 -52.92 18.50 -3.18
N VAL A 50 -53.01 18.86 -1.90
CA VAL A 50 -54.24 19.04 -1.11
C VAL A 50 -55.21 20.08 -1.72
N THR A 51 -54.73 21.09 -2.45
CA THR A 51 -55.61 22.14 -3.02
C THR A 51 -56.30 21.76 -4.33
N SER A 52 -56.05 20.56 -4.87
CA SER A 52 -56.67 20.08 -6.12
C SER A 52 -57.16 18.64 -5.98
N ALA A 53 -58.07 18.41 -5.03
CA ALA A 53 -58.85 17.18 -4.93
C ALA A 53 -59.75 17.04 -6.18
N GLY A 54 -59.17 16.62 -7.31
CA GLY A 54 -59.89 16.42 -8.58
C GLY A 54 -59.08 16.65 -9.86
N CYS A 55 -57.94 17.37 -9.81
CA CYS A 55 -57.05 17.50 -10.97
C CYS A 55 -55.85 16.56 -10.81
N ALA A 56 -56.00 15.32 -11.27
CA ALA A 56 -54.87 14.43 -11.47
C ALA A 56 -54.05 14.95 -12.66
N ASN A 57 -53.11 15.86 -12.42
CA ASN A 57 -52.14 16.25 -13.45
C ASN A 57 -51.16 15.11 -13.63
N GLY A 58 -51.54 14.14 -14.47
CA GLY A 58 -50.75 12.96 -14.81
C GLY A 58 -49.44 13.38 -15.47
N THR A 59 -48.40 13.55 -14.67
CA THR A 59 -47.05 13.82 -15.15
C THR A 59 -46.25 12.55 -14.88
N SER A 60 -45.76 11.90 -15.93
CA SER A 60 -44.93 10.72 -15.83
C SER A 60 -43.50 11.04 -16.25
N GLY A 61 -42.53 10.43 -15.57
CA GLY A 61 -41.12 10.51 -15.92
C GLY A 61 -40.36 9.37 -15.27
N THR A 62 -39.21 9.01 -15.86
CA THR A 62 -38.33 7.97 -15.33
C THR A 62 -36.92 8.52 -15.14
N ALA A 63 -36.23 8.02 -14.12
CA ALA A 63 -34.81 8.25 -13.90
C ALA A 63 -34.16 6.93 -13.50
N THR A 64 -33.05 6.58 -14.14
CA THR A 64 -32.19 5.49 -13.70
C THR A 64 -31.17 6.06 -12.71
N ILE A 65 -31.06 5.43 -11.55
CA ILE A 65 -30.10 5.78 -10.52
C ILE A 65 -29.24 4.54 -10.27
N THR A 66 -27.94 4.68 -10.48
CA THR A 66 -26.96 3.66 -10.11
C THR A 66 -26.21 4.15 -8.88
N VAL A 67 -26.40 3.48 -7.76
CA VAL A 67 -25.62 3.72 -6.54
C VAL A 67 -24.55 2.63 -6.46
N ASN A 68 -23.30 2.99 -6.71
CA ASN A 68 -22.17 2.06 -6.62
C ASN A 68 -21.75 1.84 -5.17
N PRO A 69 -21.14 0.68 -4.85
CA PRO A 69 -20.59 0.47 -3.53
C PRO A 69 -19.43 1.42 -3.25
N ASN A 70 -19.18 1.68 -1.97
CA ASN A 70 -18.02 2.45 -1.54
C ASN A 70 -16.72 1.78 -2.01
N ALA A 71 -15.72 2.59 -2.32
CA ALA A 71 -14.36 2.10 -2.54
C ALA A 71 -13.87 1.32 -1.29
N PRO A 72 -13.05 0.27 -1.47
CA PRO A 72 -12.51 -0.48 -0.35
C PRO A 72 -11.55 0.38 0.47
N VAL A 73 -11.49 0.15 1.79
CA VAL A 73 -10.44 0.73 2.64
C VAL A 73 -9.21 -0.17 2.55
N GLY A 74 -8.13 0.35 1.95
CA GLY A 74 -6.89 -0.40 1.73
C GLY A 74 -5.93 -0.34 2.90
N HIS A 75 -5.28 -1.48 3.19
CA HIS A 75 -4.22 -1.59 4.19
C HIS A 75 -2.90 -1.99 3.54
N ASP A 76 -1.96 -1.06 3.58
CA ASP A 76 -0.59 -1.28 3.12
C ASP A 76 0.11 -2.35 3.98
N ALA A 77 1.12 -2.98 3.39
CA ALA A 77 1.90 -4.01 4.05
C ALA A 77 3.40 -3.82 3.79
N THR A 78 4.21 -4.28 4.73
CA THR A 78 5.67 -4.32 4.57
C THR A 78 6.13 -5.76 4.39
N PHE A 79 7.18 -5.99 3.59
CA PHE A 79 7.73 -7.33 3.37
C PHE A 79 9.26 -7.31 3.24
N LEU A 80 9.88 -8.45 3.54
CA LEU A 80 11.32 -8.69 3.32
C LEU A 80 11.54 -9.30 1.93
N PRO A 81 12.71 -9.10 1.28
CA PRO A 81 13.02 -9.74 0.01
C PRO A 81 12.78 -11.25 0.06
N GLY A 82 11.98 -11.79 -0.88
CA GLY A 82 11.67 -13.22 -0.97
C GLY A 82 10.50 -13.70 -0.10
N ASN A 83 9.93 -12.84 0.75
CA ASN A 83 8.73 -13.16 1.52
C ASN A 83 7.45 -12.65 0.81
N ALA A 84 6.30 -13.22 1.19
CA ALA A 84 5.00 -12.73 0.73
C ALA A 84 4.65 -11.39 1.39
N ALA A 85 4.07 -10.46 0.62
CA ALA A 85 3.53 -9.21 1.11
C ALA A 85 2.02 -9.36 1.39
N ASN A 86 1.61 -9.34 2.66
CA ASN A 86 0.22 -9.61 3.04
C ASN A 86 -0.64 -8.35 3.04
N LEU A 87 -1.20 -8.01 1.88
CA LEU A 87 -2.09 -6.86 1.71
C LEU A 87 -3.52 -7.23 2.08
N SER A 88 -4.28 -6.26 2.59
CA SER A 88 -5.70 -6.48 2.91
C SER A 88 -6.56 -5.26 2.61
N VAL A 89 -7.86 -5.49 2.53
CA VAL A 89 -8.87 -4.45 2.41
C VAL A 89 -10.03 -4.73 3.36
N ASP A 90 -10.63 -3.66 3.87
CA ASP A 90 -11.89 -3.71 4.61
C ASP A 90 -13.02 -3.13 3.78
N ASN A 91 -14.22 -3.72 3.90
CA ASN A 91 -15.54 -3.20 3.58
C ASN A 91 -16.59 -4.26 3.96
N ALA A 92 -17.87 -3.88 4.08
CA ALA A 92 -18.95 -4.84 4.38
C ALA A 92 -19.41 -5.59 3.12
N GLY A 93 -19.24 -6.92 3.12
CA GLY A 93 -19.73 -7.81 2.06
C GLY A 93 -18.95 -7.71 0.75
N GLY A 94 -19.45 -8.41 -0.28
CA GLY A 94 -18.91 -8.35 -1.64
C GLY A 94 -17.62 -9.14 -1.88
N THR A 95 -17.00 -8.87 -3.03
CA THR A 95 -15.70 -9.40 -3.47
C THR A 95 -14.75 -8.25 -3.78
N PHE A 96 -13.44 -8.51 -3.73
CA PHE A 96 -12.42 -7.48 -3.87
C PHE A 96 -11.44 -7.86 -4.96
N ASN A 97 -11.62 -7.28 -6.14
CA ASN A 97 -10.77 -7.58 -7.28
C ASN A 97 -9.49 -6.73 -7.22
N TRP A 98 -8.34 -7.40 -7.16
CA TRP A 98 -7.01 -6.79 -7.16
C TRP A 98 -6.45 -6.68 -8.56
N PHE A 99 -5.78 -5.57 -8.86
CA PHE A 99 -5.21 -5.26 -10.17
C PHE A 99 -3.80 -4.70 -10.02
N THR A 100 -2.94 -4.92 -11.02
CA THR A 100 -1.60 -4.33 -11.09
C THR A 100 -1.61 -2.90 -11.64
N THR A 101 -2.75 -2.44 -12.16
CA THR A 101 -2.93 -1.13 -12.80
C THR A 101 -4.20 -0.44 -12.32
N ALA A 102 -4.20 0.88 -12.35
CA ALA A 102 -5.35 1.71 -11.96
C ALA A 102 -6.58 1.47 -12.85
N THR A 103 -6.38 1.02 -14.09
CA THR A 103 -7.41 0.70 -15.09
C THR A 103 -7.17 -0.68 -15.71
N GLY A 104 -8.17 -1.26 -16.37
CA GLY A 104 -8.08 -2.59 -17.03
C GLY A 104 -8.96 -3.65 -16.37
N SER A 105 -9.12 -4.81 -17.00
CA SER A 105 -10.15 -5.79 -16.61
C SER A 105 -9.63 -7.11 -16.04
N ILE A 106 -8.32 -7.32 -16.00
CA ILE A 106 -7.71 -8.58 -15.54
C ILE A 106 -7.35 -8.45 -14.07
N SER A 107 -8.09 -9.13 -13.21
CA SER A 107 -7.79 -9.23 -11.78
C SER A 107 -6.72 -10.29 -11.52
N VAL A 108 -5.82 -10.03 -10.57
CA VAL A 108 -4.82 -10.99 -10.08
C VAL A 108 -5.26 -11.74 -8.83
N ASN A 109 -6.31 -11.25 -8.15
CA ASN A 109 -6.94 -11.85 -6.97
C ASN A 109 -8.36 -11.26 -6.79
N SER A 110 -9.24 -11.94 -6.06
CA SER A 110 -10.65 -11.54 -5.83
C SER A 110 -11.12 -11.61 -4.37
N THR A 111 -10.18 -11.75 -3.41
CA THR A 111 -10.43 -11.91 -1.98
C THR A 111 -10.10 -10.65 -1.18
N SER A 112 -10.55 -10.57 0.07
CA SER A 112 -10.24 -9.44 0.97
C SER A 112 -8.75 -9.34 1.36
N THR A 113 -7.97 -10.38 1.09
CA THR A 113 -6.52 -10.41 1.30
C THR A 113 -5.79 -10.82 0.03
N TYR A 114 -4.58 -10.30 -0.18
CA TYR A 114 -3.72 -10.69 -1.30
C TYR A 114 -2.25 -10.78 -0.85
N SER A 115 -1.61 -11.94 -1.08
CA SER A 115 -0.27 -12.26 -0.58
C SER A 115 0.74 -12.60 -1.69
N PRO A 116 1.04 -11.69 -2.63
CA PRO A 116 2.03 -11.95 -3.67
C PRO A 116 3.45 -12.02 -3.10
N THR A 117 4.30 -12.85 -3.72
CA THR A 117 5.75 -12.79 -3.53
C THR A 117 6.31 -11.72 -4.45
N LEU A 118 7.04 -10.77 -3.87
CA LEU A 118 7.58 -9.61 -4.58
C LEU A 118 9.08 -9.46 -4.35
N THR A 119 9.73 -8.68 -5.22
CA THR A 119 11.16 -8.32 -5.10
C THR A 119 11.37 -6.81 -5.01
N THR A 120 10.34 -6.01 -5.29
CA THR A 120 10.38 -4.54 -5.26
C THR A 120 9.10 -3.98 -4.65
N THR A 121 9.17 -2.77 -4.09
CA THR A 121 7.99 -2.03 -3.67
C THR A 121 7.01 -1.91 -4.82
N THR A 122 5.76 -2.31 -4.60
CA THR A 122 4.74 -2.43 -5.66
C THR A 122 3.40 -1.94 -5.14
N THR A 123 2.68 -1.16 -5.95
CA THR A 123 1.32 -0.72 -5.65
C THR A 123 0.31 -1.52 -6.47
N PHE A 124 -0.66 -2.09 -5.79
CA PHE A 124 -1.84 -2.71 -6.39
C PHE A 124 -3.06 -1.81 -6.26
N TYR A 125 -4.09 -2.10 -7.03
CA TYR A 125 -5.33 -1.35 -7.06
C TYR A 125 -6.49 -2.29 -6.81
N VAL A 126 -7.37 -1.96 -5.86
CA VAL A 126 -8.47 -2.84 -5.46
C VAL A 126 -9.82 -2.21 -5.81
N GLN A 127 -10.69 -2.97 -6.45
CA GLN A 127 -12.06 -2.61 -6.76
C GLN A 127 -13.01 -3.45 -5.92
N HIS A 128 -13.94 -2.82 -5.21
CA HIS A 128 -14.98 -3.52 -4.49
C HIS A 128 -16.13 -3.83 -5.45
N VAL A 129 -16.62 -5.06 -5.40
CA VAL A 129 -17.80 -5.52 -6.14
C VAL A 129 -18.81 -6.05 -5.12
N ASP A 130 -20.01 -5.48 -5.08
CA ASP A 130 -21.01 -5.90 -4.11
C ASP A 130 -21.71 -7.23 -4.50
N GLY A 131 -22.73 -7.62 -3.72
CA GLY A 131 -23.51 -8.84 -3.99
C GLY A 131 -24.40 -8.76 -5.25
N ASN A 132 -24.59 -7.57 -5.81
CA ASN A 132 -25.37 -7.31 -7.01
C ASN A 132 -24.49 -7.27 -8.27
N GLY A 133 -23.16 -7.27 -8.10
CA GLY A 133 -22.19 -7.19 -9.17
C GLY A 133 -21.80 -5.76 -9.55
N ASP A 134 -22.30 -4.75 -8.83
CA ASP A 134 -21.94 -3.35 -9.05
C ASP A 134 -20.56 -3.07 -8.46
N THR A 135 -19.80 -2.21 -9.13
CA THR A 135 -18.39 -1.97 -8.82
C THR A 135 -18.16 -0.57 -8.27
N SER A 136 -17.22 -0.42 -7.34
CA SER A 136 -16.82 0.90 -6.84
C SER A 136 -16.34 1.79 -7.98
N CYS A 137 -16.71 3.08 -7.94
CA CYS A 137 -16.37 4.06 -8.98
C CYS A 137 -14.86 4.23 -9.18
N THR A 138 -14.09 4.03 -8.11
CA THR A 138 -12.64 4.15 -8.09
C THR A 138 -12.03 2.89 -7.52
N ARG A 139 -10.77 2.64 -7.91
CA ARG A 139 -9.92 1.65 -7.24
C ARG A 139 -9.12 2.32 -6.13
N THR A 140 -8.96 1.61 -5.02
CA THR A 140 -8.09 2.05 -3.93
C THR A 140 -6.68 1.52 -4.15
N PRO A 141 -5.64 2.38 -4.18
CA PRO A 141 -4.26 1.92 -4.21
C PRO A 141 -3.88 1.31 -2.85
N VAL A 142 -3.15 0.19 -2.88
CA VAL A 142 -2.60 -0.48 -1.69
C VAL A 142 -1.16 -0.87 -2.00
N THR A 143 -0.23 -0.44 -1.15
CA THR A 143 1.20 -0.56 -1.40
C THR A 143 1.83 -1.65 -0.54
N ALA A 144 2.56 -2.55 -1.21
CA ALA A 144 3.51 -3.46 -0.58
C ALA A 144 4.89 -2.78 -0.56
N LEU A 145 5.34 -2.37 0.62
CA LEU A 145 6.62 -1.70 0.83
C LEU A 145 7.74 -2.72 1.12
N LEU A 146 8.77 -2.75 0.28
CA LEU A 146 9.95 -3.55 0.52
C LEU A 146 10.78 -2.92 1.65
N ILE A 147 10.98 -3.69 2.73
CA ILE A 147 11.94 -3.35 3.78
C ILE A 147 13.21 -4.16 3.54
N VAL A 148 14.32 -3.46 3.28
CA VAL A 148 15.65 -4.06 3.29
C VAL A 148 16.29 -3.74 4.64
N PRO A 149 16.48 -4.74 5.53
CA PRO A 149 17.13 -4.49 6.80
C PRO A 149 18.56 -4.00 6.54
N THR A 150 18.87 -2.81 7.05
CA THR A 150 20.22 -2.26 7.01
C THR A 150 20.93 -2.63 8.31
N VAL A 151 22.09 -3.28 8.20
CA VAL A 151 22.98 -3.46 9.34
C VAL A 151 23.80 -2.18 9.47
N PRO A 152 23.81 -1.50 10.63
CA PRO A 152 24.60 -0.28 10.81
C PRO A 152 26.09 -0.59 10.63
N LEU A 153 26.82 0.34 10.01
CA LEU A 153 28.26 0.21 9.83
C LEU A 153 28.96 0.24 11.20
N PHE A 154 29.63 -0.85 11.55
CA PHE A 154 30.47 -0.94 12.74
C PHE A 154 31.86 -1.42 12.35
N ILE A 155 32.86 -0.55 12.57
CA ILE A 155 34.26 -0.83 12.31
C ILE A 155 34.93 -1.10 13.67
N PRO A 156 35.36 -2.34 13.94
CA PRO A 156 36.05 -2.63 15.19
C PRO A 156 37.43 -1.97 15.22
N ASN A 157 38.02 -1.88 16.41
CA ASN A 157 39.39 -1.39 16.61
C ASN A 157 40.30 -2.47 17.21
N LEU A 158 39.84 -3.73 17.26
CA LEU A 158 40.57 -4.86 17.82
C LEU A 158 40.33 -6.12 16.99
N MET A 159 41.40 -6.87 16.74
CA MET A 159 41.33 -8.25 16.27
C MET A 159 42.31 -9.14 17.05
N THR A 160 41.92 -10.41 17.24
CA THR A 160 42.65 -11.47 17.95
C THR A 160 42.81 -12.68 17.04
N PRO A 161 43.77 -12.72 16.10
CA PRO A 161 43.87 -13.76 15.07
C PRO A 161 44.38 -15.12 15.60
N ASN A 162 43.89 -15.58 16.74
CA ASN A 162 44.35 -16.78 17.44
C ASN A 162 43.61 -18.06 17.02
N ASN A 163 42.71 -17.96 16.04
CA ASN A 163 41.90 -19.04 15.48
C ASN A 163 40.97 -19.71 16.51
N ASP A 164 40.45 -18.92 17.47
CA ASP A 164 39.47 -19.36 18.47
C ASP A 164 38.00 -19.14 18.03
N GLY A 165 37.81 -18.57 16.84
CA GLY A 165 36.51 -18.25 16.25
C GLY A 165 36.00 -16.84 16.60
N LYS A 166 36.75 -16.03 17.36
CA LYS A 166 36.33 -14.69 17.80
C LYS A 166 37.33 -13.63 17.39
N ASN A 167 36.86 -12.63 16.65
CA ASN A 167 37.67 -11.51 16.15
C ASN A 167 38.95 -11.96 15.40
N ASP A 168 38.92 -13.14 14.77
CA ASP A 168 40.05 -13.69 14.01
C ASP A 168 40.31 -12.95 12.69
N ARG A 169 39.34 -12.14 12.28
CA ARG A 169 39.32 -11.35 11.05
C ARG A 169 39.05 -9.90 11.42
N PHE A 170 39.48 -8.99 10.55
CA PHE A 170 39.02 -7.60 10.63
C PHE A 170 37.60 -7.47 10.05
N GLU A 171 36.63 -8.02 10.77
CA GLU A 171 35.24 -8.10 10.33
C GLU A 171 34.50 -6.78 10.58
N ILE A 172 34.08 -6.12 9.50
CA ILE A 172 33.31 -4.88 9.53
C ILE A 172 31.84 -5.22 9.32
N LEU A 173 31.00 -4.95 10.32
CA LEU A 173 29.55 -5.21 10.23
C LEU A 173 28.88 -4.11 9.42
N GLY A 174 27.86 -4.48 8.63
CA GLY A 174 27.18 -3.52 7.75
C GLY A 174 28.03 -3.02 6.59
N LEU A 175 29.12 -3.72 6.26
CA LEU A 175 30.00 -3.37 5.14
C LEU A 175 29.27 -3.59 3.79
N PRO A 176 29.08 -2.53 2.97
CA PRO A 176 28.51 -2.69 1.64
C PRO A 176 29.50 -3.36 0.66
N ASP A 177 28.97 -4.16 -0.27
CA ASP A 177 29.75 -4.76 -1.36
C ASP A 177 30.47 -3.69 -2.21
N GLY A 178 31.70 -3.99 -2.63
CA GLY A 178 32.54 -3.09 -3.42
C GLY A 178 33.26 -2.02 -2.59
N SER A 179 33.31 -2.17 -1.27
CA SER A 179 34.11 -1.30 -0.39
C SER A 179 35.59 -1.64 -0.50
N THR A 180 36.46 -0.63 -0.51
CA THR A 180 37.93 -0.82 -0.55
C THR A 180 38.51 -0.66 0.85
N LEU A 181 39.47 -1.51 1.23
CA LEU A 181 40.19 -1.42 2.49
C LEU A 181 41.69 -1.33 2.24
N GLY A 182 42.34 -0.34 2.85
CA GLY A 182 43.78 -0.30 3.06
C GLY A 182 44.11 -0.37 4.55
N VAL A 183 45.10 -1.18 4.92
CA VAL A 183 45.64 -1.23 6.29
C VAL A 183 47.14 -0.97 6.24
N TYR A 184 47.63 -0.13 7.13
CA TYR A 184 48.97 0.43 7.12
C TYR A 184 49.62 0.28 8.49
N ASN A 185 50.93 0.03 8.50
CA ASN A 185 51.71 0.08 9.74
C ASN A 185 51.96 1.54 10.17
N ARG A 186 52.60 1.73 11.33
CA ARG A 186 52.89 3.06 11.90
C ARG A 186 53.72 3.97 10.99
N TRP A 187 54.46 3.42 10.04
CA TRP A 187 55.28 4.20 9.09
C TRP A 187 54.55 4.51 7.77
N GLY A 188 53.27 4.15 7.66
CA GLY A 188 52.47 4.38 6.45
C GLY A 188 52.67 3.35 5.35
N ASN A 189 53.43 2.27 5.59
CA ASN A 189 53.55 1.19 4.62
C ASN A 189 52.30 0.31 4.67
N ALA A 190 51.74 -0.01 3.51
CA ALA A 190 50.60 -0.91 3.40
C ALA A 190 50.98 -2.33 3.85
N VAL A 191 50.16 -2.92 4.71
CA VAL A 191 50.25 -4.32 5.15
C VAL A 191 49.10 -5.17 4.62
N TYR A 192 48.01 -4.53 4.20
CA TYR A 192 46.90 -5.17 3.49
C TYR A 192 46.20 -4.16 2.59
N GLN A 193 45.75 -4.60 1.42
CA GLN A 193 44.90 -3.82 0.51
C GLN A 193 43.88 -4.72 -0.17
N SER A 194 42.68 -4.21 -0.38
CA SER A 194 41.61 -4.87 -1.12
C SER A 194 40.70 -3.85 -1.77
N ASP A 195 40.43 -4.02 -3.06
CA ASP A 195 39.47 -3.17 -3.80
C ASP A 195 38.02 -3.65 -3.65
N ASN A 196 37.80 -4.81 -3.03
CA ASN A 196 36.48 -5.35 -2.74
C ASN A 196 36.56 -6.19 -1.46
N TYR A 197 36.70 -5.50 -0.34
CA TYR A 197 36.87 -6.11 0.96
C TYR A 197 35.54 -6.76 1.42
N ASN A 198 35.61 -8.02 1.86
CA ASN A 198 34.46 -8.84 2.24
C ASN A 198 34.70 -9.52 3.61
N ASN A 199 35.45 -8.88 4.51
CA ASN A 199 35.81 -9.38 5.85
C ASN A 199 36.74 -10.63 5.86
N GLN A 200 37.47 -10.90 4.77
CA GLN A 200 38.39 -12.04 4.67
C GLN A 200 39.76 -11.89 5.35
N TRP A 201 40.17 -10.68 5.75
CA TRP A 201 41.56 -10.47 6.19
C TRP A 201 41.80 -10.95 7.62
N ALA A 202 42.77 -11.86 7.76
CA ALA A 202 43.12 -12.57 8.99
C ALA A 202 44.45 -12.12 9.62
N ALA A 203 45.07 -11.06 9.11
CA ALA A 203 46.39 -10.57 9.56
C ALA A 203 47.50 -11.65 9.58
N GLU A 204 47.51 -12.56 8.60
CA GLU A 204 48.56 -13.57 8.45
C GLU A 204 49.93 -12.92 8.29
N ASN A 205 50.93 -13.42 9.04
CA ASN A 205 52.31 -12.91 9.05
C ASN A 205 52.44 -11.44 9.48
N ILE A 206 51.48 -10.91 10.22
CA ILE A 206 51.52 -9.55 10.78
C ILE A 206 51.86 -9.62 12.27
N SER A 207 52.79 -8.79 12.72
CA SER A 207 53.14 -8.69 14.14
C SER A 207 52.01 -8.05 14.96
N ALA A 208 51.91 -8.39 16.24
CA ALA A 208 51.04 -7.64 17.15
C ALA A 208 51.43 -6.15 17.18
N GLY A 209 50.45 -5.27 17.24
CA GLY A 209 50.68 -3.84 17.24
C GLY A 209 49.47 -3.01 16.83
N VAL A 210 49.68 -1.69 16.78
CA VAL A 210 48.70 -0.72 16.30
C VAL A 210 48.92 -0.49 14.80
N TYR A 211 47.86 -0.63 14.04
CA TYR A 211 47.76 -0.37 12.61
C TYR A 211 46.72 0.72 12.35
N TYR A 212 46.71 1.26 11.14
CA TYR A 212 45.77 2.28 10.71
C TYR A 212 45.05 1.79 9.48
N TYR A 213 43.74 2.03 9.41
CA TYR A 213 42.94 1.66 8.24
C TYR A 213 42.42 2.89 7.49
N ASP A 214 42.25 2.70 6.19
CA ASP A 214 41.52 3.58 5.28
C ASP A 214 40.46 2.71 4.58
N LEU A 215 39.20 2.88 4.99
CA LEU A 215 38.04 2.19 4.42
C LEU A 215 37.27 3.19 3.56
N LYS A 216 37.06 2.86 2.29
CA LYS A 216 36.24 3.67 1.39
C LYS A 216 35.05 2.86 0.91
N LEU A 217 33.86 3.36 1.18
CA LEU A 217 32.61 2.76 0.75
C LEU A 217 32.32 3.11 -0.72
N ARG A 218 31.45 2.32 -1.34
CA ARG A 218 31.04 2.51 -2.74
C ARG A 218 30.35 3.86 -3.01
N ASN A 219 29.68 4.42 -1.99
CA ASN A 219 29.07 5.76 -2.06
C ASN A 219 30.11 6.91 -1.98
N GLY A 220 31.40 6.60 -1.78
CA GLY A 220 32.49 7.57 -1.68
C GLY A 220 32.84 8.01 -0.26
N GLU A 221 32.08 7.60 0.75
CA GLU A 221 32.41 7.87 2.15
C GLU A 221 33.72 7.18 2.56
N VAL A 222 34.52 7.88 3.36
CA VAL A 222 35.83 7.41 3.81
C VAL A 222 35.87 7.39 5.34
N TYR A 223 36.25 6.25 5.88
CA TYR A 223 36.43 6.01 7.31
C TYR A 223 37.89 5.69 7.58
N LYS A 224 38.49 6.43 8.51
CA LYS A 224 39.87 6.21 8.95
C LYS A 224 39.91 6.00 10.44
N GLY A 225 40.81 5.15 10.89
CA GLY A 225 40.96 4.84 12.30
C GLY A 225 42.16 3.96 12.56
N TRP A 226 42.22 3.45 13.78
CA TRP A 226 43.26 2.54 14.22
C TRP A 226 42.67 1.15 14.49
N LEU A 227 43.53 0.14 14.35
CA LEU A 227 43.23 -1.25 14.61
C LEU A 227 44.36 -1.84 15.45
N GLN A 228 44.02 -2.35 16.62
CA GLN A 228 44.93 -3.11 17.46
C GLN A 228 44.88 -4.58 17.06
N ILE A 229 46.05 -5.17 16.80
CA ILE A 229 46.22 -6.60 16.59
C ILE A 229 46.94 -7.17 17.79
N ILE A 230 46.37 -8.22 18.38
CA ILE A 230 46.97 -9.02 19.46
C ILE A 230 46.85 -10.50 19.10
N TRP A 231 47.77 -11.33 19.58
CA TRP A 231 47.76 -12.79 19.39
C TRP A 231 47.45 -13.49 20.72
#